data_AF-A0A6M1YB14-F1
#
_entry.id   AF-A0A6M1YB14-F1
#
_cell.length_a   1.000
_cell.length_b   1.000
_cell.length_c   1.000
_cell.angle_alpha   90.00
_cell.angle_beta   90.00
_cell.angle_gamma   90.00
#
_symmetry.space_group_name_H-M   'P 1'
#
loop_
_entity.id
_entity.type
_entity.pdbx_description
1 polymer ?
#
loop_
_entity_poly.entity_id
_entity_poly.type
_entity_poly.pdbx_seq_one_letter_code
_entity_poly.pdbx_strand_id
1 'polypeptide(L)'
;MSSRPTQWVSLMLCMLAISFGALVYGELPEQVATHFNRAGEADDWSDPLTAVLMMPGIMLVTWLLLWGLPKVSPTGWRVEPFAPIWNRVQLALLAFLLFIHVSVLGHALGWWGADMGRPVLVGVGLLLVVLGNYLGKTTRNFFLGIRTPWTLASDEVWRRTHRLGGWVMVVTGVVLVGMGIFGANEIVLAVVIAVAVLAPVVYSFFVYRSVEGFKPPE
;
A
#
# COMPACT_ATOMS: atom_id res chain seq x y z
N MET A 1 -5.94 20.02 0.72
CA MET A 1 -4.60 20.02 1.38
C MET A 1 -4.60 19.07 2.55
N SER A 2 -3.44 18.49 2.89
CA SER A 2 -3.34 17.53 4.00
C SER A 2 -3.65 18.18 5.35
N SER A 3 -4.36 17.49 6.24
CA SER A 3 -4.74 18.09 7.53
C SER A 3 -3.54 18.19 8.47
N ARG A 4 -3.48 19.26 9.30
CA ARG A 4 -2.43 19.41 10.33
C ARG A 4 -2.38 18.20 11.28
N PRO A 5 -3.50 17.66 11.79
CA PRO A 5 -3.49 16.44 12.60
C PRO A 5 -2.85 15.24 11.89
N THR A 6 -3.15 15.04 10.60
CA THR A 6 -2.55 13.95 9.82
C THR A 6 -1.02 14.04 9.78
N GLN A 7 -0.46 15.24 9.68
CA GLN A 7 1.00 15.40 9.62
C GLN A 7 1.66 15.09 10.96
N TRP A 8 1.04 15.51 12.07
CA TRP A 8 1.52 15.16 13.41
C TRP A 8 1.47 13.65 13.65
N VAL A 9 0.38 12.98 13.26
CA VAL A 9 0.27 11.52 13.37
C VAL A 9 1.30 10.83 12.47
N SER A 10 1.54 11.34 11.26
CA SER A 10 2.56 10.80 10.34
C SER A 10 3.97 10.90 10.95
N LEU A 11 4.31 12.06 11.50
CA LEU A 11 5.58 12.27 12.20
C LEU A 11 5.70 11.35 13.42
N MET A 12 4.62 11.20 14.20
CA MET A 12 4.58 10.29 15.34
C MET A 12 4.85 8.84 14.92
N LEU A 13 4.29 8.36 13.81
CA LEU A 13 4.56 7.02 13.28
C LEU A 13 6.05 6.85 12.90
N CYS A 14 6.66 7.85 12.26
CA CYS A 14 8.10 7.82 11.96
C CYS A 14 8.95 7.80 13.23
N MET A 15 8.58 8.61 14.23
CA MET A 15 9.28 8.64 15.52
C MET A 15 9.14 7.31 16.28
N LEU A 16 7.96 6.69 16.24
CA LEU A 16 7.75 5.36 16.82
C LEU A 16 8.65 4.31 16.19
N ALA A 17 8.86 4.36 14.87
CA ALA A 17 9.78 3.45 14.19
C ALA A 17 11.23 3.62 14.71
N ILE A 18 11.71 4.87 14.76
CA ILE A 18 13.05 5.18 15.28
C ILE A 18 13.19 4.76 16.75
N SER A 19 12.20 5.10 17.59
CA SER A 19 12.20 4.74 19.01
C SER A 19 12.21 3.24 19.21
N PHE A 20 11.42 2.49 18.45
CA PHE A 20 11.41 1.04 18.52
C PHE A 20 12.76 0.44 18.13
N GLY A 21 13.33 0.87 17.00
CA GLY A 21 14.65 0.44 16.57
C GLY A 21 15.76 0.76 17.58
N ALA A 22 15.71 1.94 18.21
CA ALA A 22 16.65 2.33 19.26
C ALA A 22 16.52 1.46 20.53
N LEU A 23 15.30 1.08 20.91
CA LEU A 23 15.05 0.24 22.08
C LEU A 23 15.62 -1.17 21.91
N VAL A 24 15.49 -1.75 20.72
CA VAL A 24 15.93 -3.13 20.45
C VAL A 24 17.36 -3.23 19.91
N TYR A 25 18.00 -2.10 19.59
CA TYR A 25 19.31 -2.05 18.91
C TYR A 25 20.37 -2.91 19.59
N GLY A 26 20.43 -2.89 20.93
CA GLY A 26 21.42 -3.65 21.71
C GLY A 26 21.18 -5.16 21.74
N GLU A 27 20.02 -5.63 21.31
CA GLU A 27 19.65 -7.05 21.25
C GLU A 27 19.77 -7.63 19.84
N LEU A 28 20.03 -6.80 18.83
CA LEU A 28 20.13 -7.24 17.45
C LEU A 28 21.42 -8.04 17.20
N PRO A 29 21.35 -9.13 16.43
CA PRO A 29 22.53 -9.88 15.99
C PRO A 29 23.43 -9.03 15.07
N GLU A 30 24.69 -9.43 14.89
CA GLU A 30 25.65 -8.73 14.00
C GLU A 30 25.16 -8.59 12.56
N GLN A 31 24.29 -9.50 12.10
CA GLN A 31 23.61 -9.41 10.81
C GLN A 31 22.11 -9.60 10.99
N VAL A 32 21.34 -8.69 10.39
CA VAL A 32 19.88 -8.71 10.40
C VAL A 32 19.39 -8.98 8.98
N ALA A 33 18.53 -9.99 8.82
CA ALA A 33 17.84 -10.24 7.56
C ALA A 33 16.92 -9.06 7.20
N THR A 34 17.15 -8.44 6.05
CA THR A 34 16.41 -7.25 5.60
C THR A 34 15.65 -7.49 4.29
N HIS A 35 15.93 -8.60 3.59
CA HIS A 35 15.16 -9.09 2.45
C HIS A 35 14.83 -10.57 2.61
N PHE A 36 13.71 -10.97 2.02
CA PHE A 36 13.19 -12.33 2.10
C PHE A 36 12.69 -12.76 0.72
N ASN A 37 12.97 -14.01 0.36
CA ASN A 37 12.55 -14.60 -0.89
C ASN A 37 11.05 -14.95 -0.88
N ARG A 38 10.55 -15.56 -1.97
CA ARG A 38 9.13 -15.95 -2.10
C ARG A 38 8.69 -17.03 -1.11
N ALA A 39 9.63 -17.82 -0.60
CA ALA A 39 9.39 -18.83 0.43
C ALA A 39 9.42 -18.24 1.86
N GLY A 40 9.68 -16.93 2.00
CA GLY A 40 9.79 -16.25 3.28
C GLY A 40 11.14 -16.45 3.98
N GLU A 41 12.14 -16.98 3.27
CA GLU A 41 13.49 -17.21 3.80
C GLU A 41 14.37 -15.99 3.53
N ALA A 42 15.27 -15.68 4.47
CA ALA A 42 16.21 -14.58 4.33
C ALA A 42 17.22 -14.83 3.19
N ASP A 43 17.30 -13.90 2.24
CA ASP A 43 18.23 -13.94 1.11
C ASP A 43 19.08 -12.66 0.94
N ASP A 44 18.86 -11.64 1.77
CA ASP A 44 19.75 -10.48 1.93
C ASP A 44 19.79 -10.00 3.40
N TRP A 45 20.94 -9.46 3.79
CA TRP A 45 21.27 -9.14 5.18
C TRP A 45 21.94 -7.77 5.28
N SER A 46 21.80 -7.13 6.43
CA SER A 46 22.41 -5.82 6.70
C SER A 46 22.96 -5.75 8.12
N ASP A 47 23.85 -4.78 8.36
CA ASP A 47 24.27 -4.44 9.72
C ASP A 47 23.09 -3.87 10.54
N PRO A 48 23.15 -3.91 11.89
CA PRO A 48 22.06 -3.48 12.76
C PRO A 48 21.62 -2.04 12.55
N LEU A 49 22.57 -1.13 12.26
CA LEU A 49 22.27 0.29 12.06
C LEU A 49 21.46 0.49 10.78
N THR A 50 21.87 -0.17 9.70
CA THR A 50 21.12 -0.15 8.44
C THR A 50 19.73 -0.74 8.62
N ALA A 51 19.59 -1.89 9.29
CA ALA A 51 18.29 -2.53 9.54
C ALA A 51 17.34 -1.63 10.36
N VAL A 52 17.89 -0.90 11.34
CA VAL A 52 17.13 0.03 12.19
C VAL A 52 16.75 1.31 11.45
N LEU A 53 17.64 1.90 10.64
CA LEU A 53 17.39 3.22 10.04
C LEU A 53 16.74 3.19 8.66
N MET A 54 16.88 2.10 7.89
CA MET A 54 16.40 2.03 6.51
C MET A 54 14.88 2.25 6.44
N MET A 55 14.09 1.50 7.21
CA MET A 55 12.62 1.62 7.16
C MET A 55 12.10 2.97 7.69
N PRO A 56 12.56 3.51 8.83
CA PRO A 56 12.24 4.87 9.23
C PRO A 56 12.60 5.93 8.18
N GLY A 57 13.73 5.76 7.49
CA GLY A 57 14.13 6.59 6.35
C GLY A 57 13.12 6.53 5.20
N ILE A 58 12.71 5.32 4.80
CA ILE A 58 11.67 5.10 3.78
C ILE A 58 10.33 5.71 4.22
N MET A 59 9.96 5.57 5.50
CA MET A 59 8.75 6.18 6.06
C MET A 59 8.79 7.71 5.98
N LEU A 60 9.92 8.33 6.35
CA LEU A 60 10.11 9.78 6.25
C LEU A 60 9.98 10.26 4.81
N VAL A 61 10.66 9.60 3.88
CA VAL A 61 10.57 9.93 2.44
C VAL A 61 9.12 9.76 1.94
N THR A 62 8.47 8.65 2.28
CA THR A 62 7.08 8.37 1.89
C THR A 62 6.13 9.45 2.43
N TRP A 63 6.30 9.85 3.69
CA TRP A 63 5.53 10.92 4.30
C TRP A 63 5.73 12.26 3.56
N LEU A 64 6.98 12.66 3.32
CA LEU A 64 7.30 13.90 2.60
C LEU A 64 6.76 13.91 1.18
N LEU A 65 6.86 12.78 0.46
CA LEU A 65 6.27 12.61 -0.86
C LEU A 65 4.75 12.78 -0.82
N LEU A 66 4.05 12.03 0.03
CA LEU A 66 2.59 12.11 0.11
C LEU A 66 2.08 13.47 0.61
N TRP A 67 2.87 14.18 1.42
CA TRP A 67 2.59 15.56 1.79
C TRP A 67 2.82 16.55 0.64
N GLY A 68 3.84 16.31 -0.19
CA GLY A 68 4.27 17.18 -1.28
C GLY A 68 3.45 17.02 -2.58
N LEU A 69 3.17 15.79 -3.00
CA LEU A 69 2.53 15.46 -4.29
C LEU A 69 1.24 16.26 -4.57
N PRO A 70 0.29 16.42 -3.62
CA PRO A 70 -0.91 17.20 -3.87
C PRO A 70 -0.65 18.68 -4.20
N LYS A 71 0.49 19.24 -3.76
CA LYS A 71 0.85 20.65 -3.97
C LYS A 71 1.42 20.91 -5.36
N VAL A 72 1.93 19.87 -6.01
CA VAL A 72 2.51 19.93 -7.37
C VAL A 72 1.59 19.30 -8.41
N SER A 73 0.32 19.04 -8.05
CA SER A 73 -0.64 18.43 -8.97
C SER A 73 -0.90 19.37 -10.16
N PRO A 74 -0.86 18.88 -11.41
CA PRO A 74 -1.15 19.70 -12.58
C PRO A 74 -2.56 20.29 -12.58
N THR A 75 -2.73 21.44 -13.24
CA THR A 75 -4.04 22.07 -13.46
C THR A 75 -5.01 21.08 -14.10
N GLY A 76 -6.22 20.97 -13.55
CA GLY A 76 -7.23 20.01 -13.99
C GLY A 76 -7.20 18.65 -13.28
N TRP A 77 -6.16 18.34 -12.50
CA TRP A 77 -5.99 17.07 -11.76
C TRP A 77 -6.00 17.28 -10.25
N ARG A 78 -6.92 18.12 -9.77
CA ARG A 78 -6.96 18.59 -8.38
C ARG A 78 -7.20 17.45 -7.39
N VAL A 79 -6.42 17.44 -6.31
CA VAL A 79 -6.49 16.43 -5.23
C VAL A 79 -7.39 16.88 -4.08
N GLU A 80 -7.66 18.18 -4.01
CA GLU A 80 -8.47 18.81 -2.97
C GLU A 80 -9.86 18.19 -2.78
N PRO A 81 -10.59 17.78 -3.84
CA PRO A 81 -11.92 17.16 -3.69
C PRO A 81 -11.92 15.89 -2.83
N PHE A 82 -10.80 15.17 -2.76
CA PHE A 82 -10.66 13.93 -1.97
C PHE A 82 -9.51 14.00 -0.95
N ALA A 83 -9.09 15.19 -0.53
CA ALA A 83 -7.99 15.36 0.43
C ALA A 83 -8.17 14.57 1.75
N PRO A 84 -9.38 14.39 2.32
CA PRO A 84 -9.55 13.51 3.48
C PRO A 84 -9.20 12.04 3.19
N ILE A 85 -9.48 11.57 1.98
CA ILE A 85 -9.13 10.21 1.53
C ILE A 85 -7.62 10.09 1.35
N TRP A 86 -6.99 11.09 0.72
CA TRP A 86 -5.53 11.16 0.59
C TRP A 86 -4.83 11.01 1.95
N ASN A 87 -5.30 11.75 2.96
CA ASN A 87 -4.76 11.68 4.32
C ASN A 87 -4.88 10.26 4.92
N ARG A 88 -5.99 9.56 4.68
CA ARG A 88 -6.20 8.19 5.18
C ARG A 88 -5.28 7.19 4.48
N VAL A 89 -5.07 7.35 3.18
CA VAL A 89 -4.11 6.54 2.40
C VAL A 89 -2.69 6.76 2.92
N GLN A 90 -2.30 8.01 3.18
CA GLN A 90 -0.98 8.33 3.77
C GLN A 90 -0.79 7.63 5.12
N LEU A 91 -1.76 7.73 6.03
CA LEU A 91 -1.66 7.07 7.34
C LEU A 91 -1.64 5.55 7.22
N ALA A 92 -2.44 4.97 6.33
CA ALA A 92 -2.45 3.53 6.10
C ALA A 92 -1.10 3.01 5.59
N LEU A 93 -0.48 3.72 4.65
CA LEU A 93 0.85 3.38 4.12
C LEU A 93 1.93 3.50 5.20
N LEU A 94 1.93 4.57 5.99
CA LEU A 94 2.90 4.73 7.08
C LEU A 94 2.71 3.69 8.19
N ALA A 95 1.47 3.36 8.55
CA ALA A 95 1.18 2.31 9.52
C ALA A 95 1.63 0.93 9.01
N PHE A 96 1.44 0.64 7.72
CA PHE A 96 1.95 -0.57 7.09
C PHE A 96 3.48 -0.62 7.10
N LEU A 97 4.17 0.48 6.75
CA LEU A 97 5.64 0.52 6.79
C LEU A 97 6.17 0.37 8.23
N LEU A 98 5.51 0.95 9.22
CA LEU A 98 5.83 0.73 10.63
C LEU A 98 5.66 -0.75 11.00
N PHE A 99 4.56 -1.38 10.57
CA PHE A 99 4.32 -2.81 10.78
C PHE A 99 5.43 -3.67 10.16
N ILE A 100 5.87 -3.36 8.93
CA ILE A 100 6.98 -4.06 8.28
C ILE A 100 8.27 -3.86 9.08
N HIS A 101 8.57 -2.65 9.52
CA HIS A 101 9.75 -2.37 10.34
C HIS A 101 9.77 -3.20 11.63
N VAL A 102 8.65 -3.21 12.37
CA VAL A 102 8.51 -4.03 13.58
C VAL A 102 8.62 -5.51 13.26
N SER A 103 8.07 -5.97 12.14
CA SER A 103 8.14 -7.37 11.74
C SER A 103 9.58 -7.80 11.42
N VAL A 104 10.34 -6.96 10.71
CA VAL A 104 11.74 -7.24 10.33
C VAL A 104 12.63 -7.33 11.58
N LEU A 105 12.55 -6.34 12.48
CA LEU A 105 13.34 -6.38 13.70
C LEU A 105 12.85 -7.49 14.66
N GLY A 106 11.54 -7.72 14.74
CA GLY A 106 10.98 -8.84 15.50
C GLY A 106 11.46 -10.21 14.98
N HIS A 107 11.68 -10.34 13.67
CA HIS A 107 12.26 -11.56 13.09
C HIS A 107 13.71 -11.74 13.57
N ALA A 108 14.51 -10.66 13.58
CA ALA A 108 15.88 -10.68 14.12
C ALA A 108 15.93 -11.04 15.62
N LEU A 109 14.89 -10.69 16.38
CA LEU A 109 14.71 -11.03 17.79
C LEU A 109 14.05 -12.41 18.01
N GLY A 110 13.72 -13.14 16.94
CA GLY A 110 13.14 -14.49 17.02
C GLY A 110 11.66 -14.56 17.36
N TRP A 111 10.89 -13.47 17.24
CA TRP A 111 9.48 -13.41 17.67
C TRP A 111 8.53 -14.32 16.87
N TRP A 112 8.85 -14.60 15.60
CA TRP A 112 7.92 -15.28 14.68
C TRP A 112 8.50 -16.57 14.06
N GLY A 113 9.68 -17.01 14.49
CA GLY A 113 10.41 -18.09 13.84
C GLY A 113 10.89 -17.71 12.42
N ALA A 114 11.12 -18.71 11.57
CA ALA A 114 11.72 -18.52 10.25
C ALA A 114 10.75 -18.03 9.15
N ASP A 115 9.43 -18.09 9.38
CA ASP A 115 8.43 -17.79 8.35
C ASP A 115 8.01 -16.32 8.39
N MET A 116 8.84 -15.46 7.79
CA MET A 116 8.55 -14.04 7.61
C MET A 116 7.44 -13.79 6.56
N GLY A 117 7.10 -14.79 5.75
CA GLY A 117 6.06 -14.69 4.73
C GLY A 117 4.67 -14.44 5.32
N ARG A 118 4.33 -15.10 6.44
CA ARG A 118 3.04 -14.95 7.13
C ARG A 118 2.73 -13.53 7.60
N PRO A 119 3.56 -12.87 8.43
CA PRO A 119 3.28 -11.51 8.88
C PRO A 119 3.19 -10.54 7.69
N VAL A 120 4.03 -10.71 6.67
CA VAL A 120 3.97 -9.89 5.44
C VAL A 120 2.64 -10.07 4.71
N LEU A 121 2.17 -11.30 4.51
CA LEU A 121 0.87 -11.56 3.88
C LEU A 121 -0.29 -10.94 4.66
N VAL A 122 -0.29 -11.05 5.99
CA VAL A 122 -1.29 -10.42 6.85
C VAL A 122 -1.23 -8.89 6.72
N GLY A 123 -0.04 -8.30 6.81
CA GLY A 123 0.14 -6.85 6.71
C GLY A 123 -0.30 -6.29 5.36
N VAL A 124 0.10 -6.95 4.25
CA VAL A 124 -0.32 -6.57 2.89
C VAL A 124 -1.83 -6.74 2.75
N GLY A 125 -2.40 -7.85 3.24
CA GLY A 125 -3.83 -8.09 3.19
C GLY A 125 -4.64 -7.01 3.90
N LEU A 126 -4.24 -6.64 5.12
CA LEU A 126 -4.86 -5.55 5.88
C LEU A 126 -4.73 -4.20 5.17
N LEU A 127 -3.56 -3.90 4.59
CA LEU A 127 -3.36 -2.69 3.79
C LEU A 127 -4.34 -2.64 2.61
N LEU A 128 -4.49 -3.74 1.86
CA LEU A 128 -5.44 -3.82 0.74
C LEU A 128 -6.88 -3.63 1.20
N VAL A 129 -7.29 -4.23 2.32
CA VAL A 129 -8.63 -4.00 2.89
C VAL A 129 -8.86 -2.52 3.18
N VAL A 130 -7.88 -1.84 3.80
CA VAL A 130 -7.98 -0.42 4.12
C VAL A 130 -8.03 0.43 2.84
N LEU A 131 -7.12 0.22 1.90
CA LEU A 131 -7.05 0.99 0.66
C LEU A 131 -8.29 0.77 -0.23
N GLY A 132 -8.76 -0.47 -0.34
CA GLY A 132 -9.94 -0.82 -1.14
C GLY A 132 -11.22 -0.13 -0.66
N ASN A 133 -11.39 0.04 0.66
CA ASN A 133 -12.49 0.78 1.28
C ASN A 133 -12.52 2.28 0.94
N TYR A 134 -11.40 2.82 0.48
CA TYR A 134 -11.25 4.22 0.10
C TYR A 134 -11.15 4.44 -1.41
N LEU A 135 -10.78 3.42 -2.18
CA LEU A 135 -10.51 3.54 -3.60
C LEU A 135 -11.69 4.12 -4.38
N GLY A 136 -12.91 3.65 -4.12
CA GLY A 136 -14.13 4.16 -4.78
C GLY A 136 -14.51 5.61 -4.44
N LYS A 137 -13.82 6.24 -3.49
CA LYS A 137 -14.06 7.63 -3.04
C LYS A 137 -13.03 8.61 -3.61
N THR A 138 -12.07 8.13 -4.40
CA THR A 138 -11.11 9.00 -5.09
C THR A 138 -11.79 9.65 -6.28
N THR A 139 -11.44 10.91 -6.54
CA THR A 139 -11.78 11.56 -7.82
C THR A 139 -10.64 11.35 -8.80
N ARG A 140 -10.93 11.54 -10.10
CA ARG A 140 -9.91 11.51 -11.15
C ARG A 140 -8.75 12.44 -10.78
N ASN A 141 -7.55 11.88 -10.75
CA ASN A 141 -6.34 12.56 -10.28
C ASN A 141 -5.08 11.95 -10.90
N PHE A 142 -3.95 12.66 -10.78
CA PHE A 142 -2.71 12.26 -11.41
C PHE A 142 -1.96 11.14 -10.66
N PHE A 143 -2.14 10.96 -9.36
CA PHE A 143 -1.22 10.17 -8.52
C PHE A 143 -1.78 8.81 -8.07
N LEU A 144 -3.04 8.74 -7.67
CA LEU A 144 -3.63 7.63 -6.93
C LEU A 144 -4.79 6.99 -7.70
N GLY A 145 -4.72 5.67 -7.89
CA GLY A 145 -5.83 4.87 -8.40
C GLY A 145 -5.49 4.05 -9.65
N ILE A 146 -6.52 3.48 -10.28
CA ILE A 146 -6.45 2.68 -11.51
C ILE A 146 -6.49 3.63 -12.70
N ARG A 147 -5.32 3.92 -13.28
CA ARG A 147 -5.12 4.94 -14.32
C ARG A 147 -4.95 4.30 -15.71
N THR A 148 -6.05 3.83 -16.28
CA THR A 148 -6.09 3.40 -17.69
C THR A 148 -6.47 4.60 -18.58
N PRO A 149 -6.20 4.57 -19.90
CA PRO A 149 -6.67 5.62 -20.80
C PRO A 149 -8.17 5.91 -20.63
N TRP A 150 -8.95 4.87 -20.35
CA TRP A 150 -10.39 4.92 -20.16
C TRP A 150 -10.83 5.59 -18.85
N THR A 151 -10.17 5.30 -17.73
CA THR A 151 -10.51 5.96 -16.45
C THR A 151 -10.08 7.43 -16.43
N LEU A 152 -9.03 7.78 -17.17
CA LEU A 152 -8.57 9.16 -17.29
C LEU A 152 -9.46 10.00 -18.21
N ALA A 153 -10.15 9.37 -19.16
CA ALA A 153 -11.02 10.06 -20.12
C ALA A 153 -12.36 10.52 -19.53
N SER A 154 -12.91 9.82 -18.53
CA SER A 154 -14.28 10.06 -18.03
C SER A 154 -14.39 9.86 -16.52
N ASP A 155 -14.95 10.86 -15.82
CA ASP A 155 -15.15 10.81 -14.36
C ASP A 155 -16.14 9.70 -13.96
N GLU A 156 -17.09 9.37 -14.82
CA GLU A 156 -18.03 8.27 -14.59
C GLU A 156 -17.33 6.90 -14.69
N VAL A 157 -16.47 6.73 -15.70
CA VAL A 157 -15.66 5.51 -15.88
C VAL A 157 -14.69 5.35 -14.72
N TRP A 158 -14.06 6.44 -14.26
CA TRP A 158 -13.23 6.47 -13.07
C TRP A 158 -13.99 5.92 -11.86
N ARG A 159 -15.15 6.52 -11.53
CA ARG A 159 -15.94 6.19 -10.35
C ARG A 159 -16.43 4.75 -10.35
N ARG A 160 -16.93 4.25 -11.49
CA ARG A 160 -17.38 2.84 -11.61
C ARG A 160 -16.21 1.87 -11.45
N THR A 161 -15.09 2.13 -12.13
CA THR A 161 -13.90 1.28 -12.08
C THR A 161 -13.33 1.21 -10.68
N HIS A 162 -13.18 2.35 -10.00
CA HIS A 162 -12.63 2.41 -8.65
C HIS A 162 -13.55 1.80 -7.60
N ARG A 163 -14.87 1.82 -7.82
CA ARG A 163 -15.82 1.09 -6.98
C ARG A 163 -15.62 -0.42 -7.09
N LEU A 164 -15.52 -0.96 -8.31
CA LEU A 164 -15.22 -2.38 -8.50
C LEU A 164 -13.83 -2.72 -7.95
N GLY A 165 -12.82 -1.94 -8.31
CA GLY A 165 -11.44 -2.13 -7.83
C GLY A 165 -11.35 -2.10 -6.31
N GLY A 166 -12.13 -1.26 -5.64
CA GLY A 166 -12.21 -1.23 -4.18
C GLY A 166 -12.71 -2.54 -3.59
N TRP A 167 -13.81 -3.09 -4.13
CA TRP A 167 -14.33 -4.39 -3.72
C TRP A 167 -13.34 -5.52 -3.97
N VAL A 168 -12.77 -5.57 -5.17
CA VAL A 168 -11.77 -6.58 -5.54
C VAL A 168 -10.56 -6.51 -4.61
N MET A 169 -10.09 -5.31 -4.29
CA MET A 169 -8.97 -5.08 -3.38
C MET A 169 -9.30 -5.52 -1.94
N VAL A 170 -10.51 -5.24 -1.43
CA VAL A 170 -10.96 -5.71 -0.11
C VAL A 170 -11.01 -7.23 -0.05
N VAL A 171 -11.65 -7.88 -1.03
CA VAL A 171 -11.74 -9.35 -1.09
C VAL A 171 -10.35 -9.98 -1.16
N THR A 172 -9.49 -9.45 -2.04
CA THR A 172 -8.08 -9.86 -2.14
C THR A 172 -7.38 -9.75 -0.78
N GLY A 173 -7.53 -8.61 -0.10
CA GLY A 173 -6.92 -8.40 1.20
C GLY A 173 -7.39 -9.39 2.26
N VAL A 174 -8.68 -9.69 2.32
CA VAL A 174 -9.24 -10.70 3.24
C VAL A 174 -8.68 -12.10 2.95
N VAL A 175 -8.57 -12.48 1.67
CA VAL A 175 -7.97 -13.75 1.27
C VAL A 175 -6.50 -13.81 1.69
N LEU A 176 -5.72 -12.76 1.47
CA LEU A 176 -4.31 -12.68 1.88
C LEU A 176 -4.12 -12.80 3.40
N VAL A 177 -5.00 -12.16 4.20
CA VAL A 177 -5.01 -12.35 5.65
C VAL A 177 -5.29 -13.80 6.02
N GLY A 178 -6.28 -14.43 5.40
CA GLY A 178 -6.57 -15.86 5.59
C GLY A 178 -5.39 -16.75 5.25
N MET A 179 -4.70 -16.49 4.13
CA MET A 179 -3.50 -17.23 3.72
C MET A 179 -2.33 -17.05 4.71
N GLY A 180 -2.14 -15.85 5.25
CA GLY A 180 -1.11 -15.61 6.27
C GLY A 180 -1.37 -16.35 7.59
N ILE A 181 -2.64 -16.61 7.93
CA ILE A 181 -3.03 -17.29 9.18
C ILE A 181 -3.09 -18.81 9.01
N PHE A 182 -3.69 -19.30 7.93
CA PHE A 182 -3.99 -20.72 7.72
C PHE A 182 -3.00 -21.44 6.80
N GLY A 183 -2.07 -20.70 6.18
CA GLY A 183 -1.11 -21.22 5.21
C GLY A 183 -1.41 -20.73 3.79
N ALA A 184 -0.35 -20.39 3.07
CA ALA A 184 -0.45 -19.89 1.71
C ALA A 184 -0.41 -21.04 0.70
N ASN A 185 -1.21 -20.92 -0.37
CA ASN A 185 -1.12 -21.72 -1.57
C ASN A 185 -0.68 -20.81 -2.73
N GLU A 186 0.46 -21.10 -3.34
CA GLU A 186 1.07 -20.22 -4.35
C GLU A 186 0.18 -20.01 -5.58
N ILE A 187 -0.56 -21.05 -6.00
CA ILE A 187 -1.49 -20.96 -7.14
C ILE A 187 -2.65 -20.03 -6.78
N VAL A 188 -3.24 -20.19 -5.60
CA VAL A 188 -4.30 -19.31 -5.12
C VAL A 188 -3.81 -17.87 -5.02
N LEU A 189 -2.61 -17.65 -4.48
CA LEU A 189 -2.01 -16.32 -4.37
C LEU A 189 -1.85 -15.67 -5.75
N ALA A 190 -1.28 -16.40 -6.71
CA ALA A 190 -1.06 -15.93 -8.07
C ALA A 190 -2.38 -15.57 -8.77
N VAL A 191 -3.40 -16.43 -8.66
CA VAL A 191 -4.73 -16.20 -9.25
C VAL A 191 -5.40 -14.98 -8.61
N VAL A 192 -5.37 -14.87 -7.29
CA VAL A 192 -6.01 -13.76 -6.55
C VAL A 192 -5.35 -12.43 -6.92
N ILE A 193 -4.02 -12.37 -6.98
CA ILE A 193 -3.30 -11.16 -7.41
C ILE A 193 -3.59 -10.83 -8.89
N ALA A 194 -3.58 -11.84 -9.77
CA ALA A 194 -3.88 -11.64 -11.19
C ALA A 194 -5.28 -11.08 -11.40
N VAL A 195 -6.29 -11.62 -10.72
CA VAL A 195 -7.66 -11.11 -10.73
C VAL A 195 -7.72 -9.69 -10.16
N ALA A 196 -7.00 -9.43 -9.06
CA ALA A 196 -6.97 -8.11 -8.43
C ALA A 196 -6.49 -6.99 -9.36
N VAL A 197 -5.51 -7.31 -10.21
CA VAL A 197 -4.92 -6.37 -11.17
C VAL A 197 -5.73 -6.31 -12.47
N LEU A 198 -6.07 -7.45 -13.06
CA LEU A 198 -6.65 -7.51 -14.39
C LEU A 198 -8.14 -7.13 -14.40
N ALA A 199 -8.91 -7.54 -13.39
CA ALA A 199 -10.35 -7.33 -13.39
C ALA A 199 -10.73 -5.84 -13.46
N PRO A 200 -10.16 -4.93 -12.66
CA PRO A 200 -10.49 -3.51 -12.76
C PRO A 200 -10.02 -2.88 -14.08
N VAL A 201 -8.88 -3.32 -14.62
CA VAL A 201 -8.35 -2.82 -15.90
C VAL A 201 -9.27 -3.21 -17.05
N VAL A 202 -9.61 -4.50 -17.17
CA VAL A 202 -10.54 -5.02 -18.18
C VAL A 202 -11.92 -4.39 -18.03
N TYR A 203 -12.41 -4.26 -16.80
CA TYR A 203 -13.69 -3.61 -16.53
C TYR A 203 -13.70 -2.16 -16.99
N SER A 204 -12.62 -1.41 -16.82
CA SER A 204 -12.57 0.00 -17.24
C SER A 204 -12.74 0.19 -18.74
N PHE A 205 -12.23 -0.73 -19.57
CA PHE A 205 -12.48 -0.74 -21.02
C PHE A 205 -13.98 -0.92 -21.33
N PHE A 206 -14.60 -1.95 -20.74
CA PHE A 206 -16.01 -2.24 -21.02
C PHE A 206 -16.94 -1.13 -20.54
N VAL A 207 -16.66 -0.55 -19.37
CA VAL A 207 -17.42 0.60 -18.86
C VAL A 207 -17.27 1.80 -19.79
N TYR A 208 -16.05 2.13 -20.24
CA TYR A 208 -15.84 3.22 -21.17
C TYR A 208 -16.58 3.02 -22.49
N ARG A 209 -16.49 1.82 -23.07
CA ARG A 209 -17.25 1.47 -24.28
C ARG A 209 -18.76 1.66 -24.10
N SER A 210 -19.29 1.37 -22.90
CA SER A 210 -20.72 1.53 -22.60
C SER A 210 -21.15 2.98 -22.35
N VAL A 211 -20.26 3.82 -21.81
CA VAL A 211 -20.57 5.19 -21.40
C VAL A 211 -20.32 6.18 -22.52
N GLU A 212 -19.14 6.14 -23.14
CA GLU A 212 -18.74 7.10 -24.19
C GLU A 212 -19.03 6.55 -25.59
N GLY A 213 -18.80 5.23 -25.80
CA GLY A 213 -18.84 4.62 -27.12
C GLY A 213 -17.70 5.10 -28.03
N PHE A 214 -17.23 4.25 -28.95
CA PHE A 214 -16.22 4.66 -29.95
C PHE A 214 -16.87 5.40 -31.13
N LYS A 215 -17.77 6.35 -30.86
CA LYS A 215 -18.39 7.12 -31.94
C LYS A 215 -17.31 8.02 -32.57
N PRO A 216 -17.16 8.03 -33.90
CA PRO A 216 -16.25 8.97 -34.56
C PRO A 216 -16.71 10.42 -34.26
N PRO A 217 -15.79 11.39 -34.22
CA PRO A 217 -16.16 12.79 -34.06
C PRO A 217 -17.09 13.21 -35.20
N GLU A 218 -18.19 13.91 -34.87
CA GLU A 218 -19.10 14.55 -35.82
C GLU A 218 -18.43 15.72 -36.56
#